data_AF-A0A317NL47-F1
#
_entry.id   AF-A0A317NL47-F1
#
_cell.length_a   1.000
_cell.length_b   1.000
_cell.length_c   1.000
_cell.angle_alpha   90.00
_cell.angle_beta   90.00
_cell.angle_gamma   90.00
#
_symmetry.space_group_name_H-M   'P 1'
#
loop_
_entity.id
_entity.type
_entity.pdbx_description
1 polymer ?
#
loop_
_entity_poly.entity_id
_entity_poly.type
_entity_poly.pdbx_seq_one_letter_code
_entity_poly.pdbx_strand_id
1 'polypeptide(L)'
;KTERTQLDGTGNVKGTGEFKQWDVQAIYRAVGYLSQNITQLPFDDQAGTVPNEAGRVLADETAEGSARFMPATYVTGWIKRGPVGLIGHTKGDANETIACLLDDAKDFTPAAKPEPEAVTEFLEGKGIPFTTWAGWYRLDAHERALGEPEGRERVKVVEREDMLRASEPNKV
;
A
#
# COMPACT_ATOMS: atom_id res chain seq x y z
N LYS A 1 16.60 -27.79 2.95
CA LYS A 1 16.04 -28.98 2.27
C LYS A 1 14.96 -28.48 1.30
N THR A 2 15.00 -28.88 0.03
CA THR A 2 13.96 -28.55 -0.96
C THR A 2 13.45 -29.85 -1.60
N GLU A 3 12.19 -29.88 -2.02
CA GLU A 3 11.61 -30.98 -2.78
C GLU A 3 11.65 -30.66 -4.27
N ARG A 4 11.93 -31.65 -5.13
CA ARG A 4 11.74 -31.51 -6.57
C ARG A 4 10.25 -31.53 -6.88
N THR A 5 9.81 -30.55 -7.66
CA THR A 5 8.41 -30.44 -8.12
C THR A 5 8.27 -30.82 -9.58
N GLN A 6 7.08 -31.29 -9.96
CA GLN A 6 6.68 -31.56 -11.35
C GLN A 6 5.31 -30.95 -11.64
N LEU A 7 5.03 -30.64 -12.91
CA LEU A 7 3.72 -30.15 -13.33
C LEU A 7 2.64 -31.21 -13.06
N ASP A 8 1.46 -30.78 -12.64
CA ASP A 8 0.31 -31.66 -12.44
C ASP A 8 -0.70 -31.63 -13.59
N GLY A 9 -0.50 -30.76 -14.58
CA GLY A 9 -1.38 -30.58 -15.75
C GLY A 9 -2.45 -29.51 -15.58
N THR A 10 -2.55 -28.84 -14.43
CA THR A 10 -3.54 -27.80 -14.12
C THR A 10 -2.97 -26.38 -14.10
N GLY A 11 -1.68 -26.24 -14.44
CA GLY A 11 -0.92 -25.00 -14.24
C GLY A 11 -0.28 -24.89 -12.85
N ASN A 12 -0.48 -25.89 -11.99
CA ASN A 12 0.15 -26.00 -10.68
C ASN A 12 1.32 -27.00 -10.71
N VAL A 13 1.97 -27.16 -9.55
CA VAL A 13 3.04 -28.14 -9.34
C VAL A 13 2.70 -29.06 -8.17
N LYS A 14 3.14 -30.31 -8.27
CA LYS A 14 3.09 -31.30 -7.18
C LYS A 14 4.48 -31.80 -6.81
N GLY A 15 4.65 -32.22 -5.57
CA GLY A 15 5.86 -32.86 -5.09
C GLY A 15 6.12 -34.19 -5.79
N THR A 16 7.40 -34.53 -5.96
CA THR A 16 7.83 -35.83 -6.50
C THR A 16 8.23 -36.83 -5.42
N GLY A 17 8.36 -36.38 -4.15
CA GLY A 17 8.97 -37.15 -3.07
C GLY A 17 10.50 -37.16 -3.08
N GLU A 18 11.15 -36.64 -4.13
CA GLU A 18 12.61 -36.51 -4.22
C GLU A 18 13.09 -35.24 -3.50
N PHE A 19 13.92 -35.39 -2.46
CA PHE A 19 14.44 -34.26 -1.68
C PHE A 19 15.93 -34.03 -1.91
N LYS A 20 16.34 -32.76 -1.98
CA LYS A 20 17.74 -32.34 -1.96
C LYS A 20 18.05 -31.52 -0.72
N GLN A 21 19.15 -31.86 -0.06
CA GLN A 21 19.72 -31.07 1.01
C GLN A 21 20.78 -30.12 0.45
N TRP A 22 20.77 -28.89 0.94
CA TRP A 22 21.71 -27.85 0.55
C TRP A 22 22.42 -27.40 1.82
N ASP A 23 23.74 -27.32 1.77
CA ASP A 23 24.54 -26.74 2.83
C ASP A 23 24.64 -25.23 2.58
N VAL A 24 23.77 -24.47 3.24
CA VAL A 24 23.65 -23.02 3.08
C VAL A 24 23.51 -22.36 4.44
N GLN A 25 24.03 -21.15 4.57
CA GLN A 25 24.02 -20.39 5.83
C GLN A 25 22.91 -19.34 5.88
N ALA A 26 22.29 -19.02 4.73
CA ALA A 26 21.21 -18.05 4.62
C ALA A 26 20.19 -18.46 3.54
N ILE A 27 18.93 -18.08 3.76
CA ILE A 27 17.81 -18.30 2.83
C ILE A 27 16.99 -17.01 2.75
N TYR A 28 16.72 -16.53 1.54
CA TYR A 28 15.88 -15.36 1.28
C TYR A 28 14.67 -15.78 0.47
N ARG A 29 13.46 -15.54 1.00
CA ARG A 29 12.20 -15.87 0.32
C ARG A 29 11.74 -14.66 -0.51
N ALA A 30 11.83 -14.79 -1.83
CA ALA A 30 11.32 -13.80 -2.78
C ALA A 30 10.12 -14.37 -3.55
N VAL A 31 9.06 -14.75 -2.82
CA VAL A 31 7.87 -15.45 -3.35
C VAL A 31 6.65 -14.55 -3.50
N GLY A 32 6.87 -13.25 -3.63
CA GLY A 32 5.83 -12.23 -3.68
C GLY A 32 5.61 -11.51 -2.35
N TYR A 33 4.83 -10.43 -2.41
CA TYR A 33 4.34 -9.70 -1.24
C TYR A 33 2.91 -10.14 -0.94
N LEU A 34 2.36 -9.69 0.19
CA LEU A 34 0.95 -9.83 0.52
C LEU A 34 0.53 -8.57 1.27
N SER A 35 -0.61 -7.99 0.91
CA SER A 35 -1.12 -6.82 1.63
C SER A 35 -1.54 -7.21 3.04
N GLN A 36 -1.52 -6.25 3.96
CA GLN A 36 -2.07 -6.44 5.29
C GLN A 36 -3.52 -5.96 5.34
N ASN A 37 -4.37 -6.71 6.04
CA ASN A 37 -5.77 -6.34 6.27
C ASN A 37 -5.87 -4.99 6.99
N ILE A 38 -6.75 -4.11 6.49
CA ILE A 38 -7.12 -2.84 7.10
C ILE A 38 -8.49 -3.03 7.74
N THR A 39 -8.57 -2.95 9.07
CA THR A 39 -9.74 -3.35 9.88
C THR A 39 -11.10 -2.80 9.45
N GLN A 40 -11.14 -1.65 8.77
CA GLN A 40 -12.38 -1.01 8.33
C GLN A 40 -12.75 -1.32 6.86
N LEU A 41 -11.96 -2.15 6.18
CA LEU A 41 -12.19 -2.56 4.82
C LEU A 41 -12.45 -4.07 4.74
N PRO A 42 -13.29 -4.52 3.79
CA PRO A 42 -13.36 -5.92 3.43
C PRO A 42 -12.00 -6.38 2.88
N PHE A 43 -11.65 -7.64 3.12
CA PHE A 43 -10.35 -8.18 2.74
C PHE A 43 -10.46 -9.65 2.35
N ASP A 44 -9.89 -9.99 1.20
CA ASP A 44 -9.67 -11.38 0.79
C ASP A 44 -8.29 -11.81 1.29
N ASP A 45 -8.25 -12.60 2.36
CA ASP A 45 -7.00 -13.10 2.95
C ASP A 45 -6.22 -14.04 2.02
N GLN A 46 -6.90 -14.71 1.07
CA GLN A 46 -6.25 -15.60 0.12
C GLN A 46 -5.58 -14.82 -1.01
N ALA A 47 -6.27 -13.82 -1.58
CA ALA A 47 -5.72 -12.96 -2.62
C ALA A 47 -4.80 -11.86 -2.07
N GLY A 48 -4.96 -11.48 -0.81
CA GLY A 48 -4.26 -10.35 -0.19
C GLY A 48 -4.68 -9.00 -0.75
N THR A 49 -5.98 -8.85 -1.07
CA THR A 49 -6.55 -7.67 -1.74
C THR A 49 -7.85 -7.23 -1.08
N VAL A 50 -8.23 -5.98 -1.30
CA VAL A 50 -9.57 -5.47 -0.97
C VAL A 50 -10.52 -5.81 -2.14
N PRO A 51 -11.60 -6.58 -1.91
CA PRO A 51 -12.59 -6.89 -2.94
C PRO A 51 -13.18 -5.61 -3.55
N ASN A 52 -13.20 -5.54 -4.89
CA ASN A 52 -13.61 -4.33 -5.60
C ASN A 52 -14.11 -4.61 -7.02
N GLU A 53 -14.88 -3.67 -7.58
CA GLU A 53 -15.26 -3.63 -9.00
C GLU A 53 -14.74 -2.32 -9.62
N ALA A 54 -13.81 -2.41 -10.57
CA ALA A 54 -13.14 -1.26 -11.17
C ALA A 54 -12.53 -0.27 -10.14
N GLY A 55 -12.21 -0.76 -8.94
CA GLY A 55 -11.71 0.03 -7.82
C GLY A 55 -12.76 0.49 -6.81
N ARG A 56 -14.07 0.35 -7.05
CA ARG A 56 -15.11 0.57 -6.02
C ARG A 56 -15.09 -0.59 -5.03
N VAL A 57 -14.92 -0.31 -3.73
CA VAL A 57 -14.85 -1.37 -2.71
C VAL A 57 -16.21 -2.05 -2.55
N LEU A 58 -16.25 -3.38 -2.53
CA LEU A 58 -17.47 -4.17 -2.36
C LEU A 58 -17.82 -4.30 -0.87
N ALA A 59 -18.99 -3.82 -0.45
CA ALA A 59 -19.48 -3.95 0.92
C ALA A 59 -20.31 -5.22 1.14
N ASP A 60 -21.10 -5.61 0.14
CA ASP A 60 -21.94 -6.80 0.17
C ASP A 60 -22.08 -7.34 -1.26
N GLU A 61 -21.49 -8.49 -1.53
CA GLU A 61 -21.53 -9.15 -2.84
C GLU A 61 -22.93 -9.67 -3.21
N THR A 62 -23.84 -9.76 -2.25
CA THR A 62 -25.21 -10.25 -2.46
C THR A 62 -26.21 -9.14 -2.79
N ALA A 63 -25.83 -7.88 -2.59
CA ALA A 63 -26.67 -6.73 -2.86
C ALA A 63 -26.65 -6.31 -4.34
N GLU A 64 -27.74 -5.72 -4.80
CA GLU A 64 -27.86 -5.18 -6.16
C GLU A 64 -27.65 -3.65 -6.18
N GLY A 65 -27.47 -3.10 -7.39
CA GLY A 65 -27.25 -1.66 -7.58
C GLY A 65 -26.09 -1.08 -6.78
N SER A 66 -26.21 0.16 -6.33
CA SER A 66 -25.18 0.89 -5.56
C SER A 66 -24.99 0.36 -4.13
N ALA A 67 -25.97 -0.37 -3.57
CA ALA A 67 -25.90 -0.91 -2.22
C ALA A 67 -24.80 -1.98 -2.05
N ARG A 68 -24.30 -2.54 -3.16
CA ARG A 68 -23.18 -3.48 -3.17
C ARG A 68 -21.83 -2.83 -2.83
N PHE A 69 -21.71 -1.51 -2.96
CA PHE A 69 -20.44 -0.80 -2.78
C PHE A 69 -20.37 -0.08 -1.43
N MET A 70 -19.16 -0.02 -0.87
CA MET A 70 -18.88 0.84 0.27
C MET A 70 -18.88 2.32 -0.20
N PRO A 71 -19.69 3.20 0.41
CA PRO A 71 -19.82 4.59 -0.03
C PRO A 71 -18.47 5.32 -0.08
N ALA A 72 -18.23 6.05 -1.17
CA ALA A 72 -17.05 6.91 -1.39
C ALA A 72 -15.69 6.23 -1.07
N THR A 73 -15.60 4.90 -1.22
CA THR A 73 -14.41 4.12 -0.85
C THR A 73 -13.87 3.39 -2.07
N TYR A 74 -12.60 3.65 -2.37
CA TYR A 74 -11.94 3.16 -3.59
C TYR A 74 -10.56 2.59 -3.29
N VAL A 75 -10.10 1.67 -4.14
CA VAL A 75 -8.77 1.09 -4.09
C VAL A 75 -8.10 1.12 -5.46
N THR A 76 -6.77 1.24 -5.47
CA THR A 76 -5.92 1.16 -6.67
C THR A 76 -4.57 0.54 -6.30
N GLY A 77 -3.85 0.00 -7.28
CA GLY A 77 -2.52 -0.58 -7.14
C GLY A 77 -2.56 -2.00 -6.58
N TRP A 78 -1.54 -2.35 -5.81
CA TRP A 78 -1.36 -3.73 -5.35
C TRP A 78 -2.45 -4.18 -4.37
N ILE A 79 -3.04 -3.28 -3.58
CA ILE A 79 -4.17 -3.61 -2.70
C ILE A 79 -5.44 -3.96 -3.50
N LYS A 80 -5.54 -3.48 -4.75
CA LYS A 80 -6.65 -3.75 -5.69
C LYS A 80 -6.44 -5.04 -6.49
N ARG A 81 -5.23 -5.28 -7.00
CA ARG A 81 -4.93 -6.31 -8.03
C ARG A 81 -3.91 -7.37 -7.60
N GLY A 82 -3.39 -7.29 -6.38
CA GLY A 82 -2.27 -8.07 -5.91
C GLY A 82 -0.91 -7.50 -6.38
N PRO A 83 0.20 -8.03 -5.83
CA PRO A 83 1.53 -7.45 -5.98
C PRO A 83 2.22 -7.86 -7.28
N VAL A 84 1.54 -7.62 -8.40
CA VAL A 84 2.01 -7.97 -9.74
C VAL A 84 2.02 -6.72 -10.63
N GLY A 85 3.11 -6.58 -11.39
CA GLY A 85 3.29 -5.52 -12.38
C GLY A 85 4.25 -4.42 -11.94
N LEU A 86 4.89 -3.82 -12.95
CA LEU A 86 5.76 -2.65 -12.82
C LEU A 86 4.98 -1.36 -12.52
N ILE A 87 5.69 -0.31 -12.11
CA ILE A 87 5.15 1.03 -11.79
C ILE A 87 4.18 1.56 -12.86
N GLY A 88 4.47 1.34 -14.14
CA GLY A 88 3.61 1.79 -15.24
C GLY A 88 2.21 1.14 -15.27
N HIS A 89 2.07 -0.11 -14.84
CA HIS A 89 0.77 -0.80 -14.79
C HIS A 89 -0.16 -0.18 -13.74
N THR A 90 0.42 0.29 -12.63
CA THR A 90 -0.33 0.97 -11.56
C THR A 90 -0.95 2.27 -12.05
N LYS A 91 -0.35 2.96 -13.04
CA LYS A 91 -0.92 4.20 -13.60
C LYS A 91 -2.24 3.95 -14.34
N GLY A 92 -2.28 2.96 -15.23
CA GLY A 92 -3.49 2.62 -15.97
C GLY A 92 -4.61 2.16 -15.04
N ASP A 93 -4.25 1.35 -14.04
CA ASP A 93 -5.15 0.90 -12.98
C ASP A 93 -5.77 2.06 -12.17
N ALA A 94 -4.95 3.03 -11.77
CA ALA A 94 -5.41 4.20 -11.03
C ALA A 94 -6.38 5.05 -11.85
N ASN A 95 -6.14 5.18 -13.17
CA ASN A 95 -7.04 5.94 -14.04
C ASN A 95 -8.45 5.34 -14.08
N GLU A 96 -8.58 4.01 -14.10
CA GLU A 96 -9.89 3.33 -14.07
C GLU A 96 -10.64 3.64 -12.76
N THR A 97 -9.93 3.54 -11.63
CA THR A 97 -10.49 3.86 -10.32
C THR A 97 -10.90 5.32 -10.20
N ILE A 98 -10.10 6.25 -10.72
CA ILE A 98 -10.43 7.68 -10.72
C ILE A 98 -11.63 7.98 -11.63
N ALA A 99 -11.76 7.33 -12.79
CA ALA A 99 -12.94 7.47 -13.62
C ALA A 99 -14.22 7.07 -12.85
N CYS A 100 -14.16 5.96 -12.12
CA CYS A 100 -15.26 5.52 -11.26
C CYS A 100 -15.58 6.54 -10.15
N LEU A 101 -14.56 7.07 -9.48
CA LEU A 101 -14.74 8.09 -8.45
C LEU A 101 -15.42 9.34 -9.01
N LEU A 102 -14.99 9.82 -10.19
CA LEU A 102 -15.56 11.01 -10.82
C LEU A 102 -17.03 10.80 -11.24
N ASP A 103 -17.36 9.60 -11.73
CA ASP A 103 -18.74 9.25 -12.08
C ASP A 103 -19.68 9.28 -10.86
N ASP A 104 -19.17 8.82 -9.71
CA ASP A 104 -19.92 8.73 -8.45
C ASP A 104 -19.94 10.06 -7.68
N ALA A 105 -19.02 10.99 -7.98
CA ALA A 105 -18.80 12.20 -7.19
C ALA A 105 -20.04 13.09 -7.05
N LYS A 106 -20.93 13.06 -8.05
CA LYS A 106 -22.22 13.79 -8.03
C LYS A 106 -23.19 13.29 -6.96
N ASP A 107 -23.02 12.05 -6.52
CA ASP A 107 -23.87 11.37 -5.55
C ASP A 107 -23.26 11.38 -4.13
N PHE A 108 -22.09 12.01 -3.95
CA PHE A 108 -21.42 12.07 -2.66
C PHE A 108 -22.13 13.02 -1.69
N THR A 109 -22.29 12.55 -0.46
CA THR A 109 -22.65 13.41 0.66
C THR A 109 -21.50 14.39 0.95
N PRO A 110 -21.74 15.71 0.99
CA PRO A 110 -20.72 16.68 1.34
C PRO A 110 -20.10 16.41 2.72
N ALA A 111 -18.79 16.65 2.84
CA ALA A 111 -18.10 16.51 4.11
C ALA A 111 -18.61 17.52 5.14
N ALA A 112 -18.79 17.09 6.39
CA ALA A 112 -19.21 17.97 7.48
C ALA A 112 -18.17 19.08 7.79
N LYS A 113 -16.90 18.81 7.49
CA LYS A 113 -15.79 19.78 7.55
C LYS A 113 -15.03 19.71 6.23
N PRO A 114 -15.38 20.53 5.23
CA PRO A 114 -14.78 20.46 3.90
C PRO A 114 -13.42 21.15 3.80
N GLU A 115 -13.03 21.92 4.83
CA GLU A 115 -11.83 22.75 4.76
C GLU A 115 -10.54 21.91 4.70
N PRO A 116 -9.54 22.33 3.90
CA PRO A 116 -8.30 21.57 3.73
C PRO A 116 -7.58 21.26 5.05
N GLU A 117 -7.68 22.16 6.03
CA GLU A 117 -7.01 22.06 7.33
C GLU A 117 -7.70 21.07 8.28
N ALA A 118 -8.93 20.64 7.98
CA ALA A 118 -9.72 19.80 8.89
C ALA A 118 -9.03 18.48 9.26
N VAL A 119 -8.26 17.90 8.32
CA VAL A 119 -7.49 16.67 8.57
C VAL A 119 -6.29 16.95 9.46
N THR A 120 -5.55 18.03 9.21
CA THR A 120 -4.36 18.39 10.02
C THR A 120 -4.77 18.77 11.43
N GLU A 121 -5.83 19.57 11.61
CA GLU A 121 -6.37 19.91 12.94
C GLU A 121 -6.83 18.67 13.71
N PHE A 122 -7.44 17.70 13.02
CA PHE A 122 -7.83 16.42 13.64
C PHE A 122 -6.61 15.64 14.14
N LEU A 123 -5.54 15.54 13.35
CA LEU A 123 -4.32 14.84 13.74
C LEU A 123 -3.61 15.55 14.90
N GLU A 124 -3.53 16.89 14.87
CA GLU A 124 -2.94 17.71 15.94
C GLU A 124 -3.74 17.59 17.24
N GLY A 125 -5.07 17.69 17.17
CA GLY A 125 -5.95 17.51 18.34
C GLY A 125 -5.88 16.10 18.95
N LYS A 126 -5.42 15.10 18.18
CA LYS A 126 -5.16 13.73 18.65
C LYS A 126 -3.71 13.51 19.10
N GLY A 127 -2.84 14.51 18.96
CA GLY A 127 -1.40 14.38 19.25
C GLY A 127 -0.70 13.34 18.35
N ILE A 128 -1.22 13.11 17.14
CA ILE A 128 -0.63 12.14 16.21
C ILE A 128 0.48 12.84 15.42
N PRO A 129 1.74 12.36 15.51
CA PRO A 129 2.81 12.95 14.72
C PRO A 129 2.64 12.63 13.24
N PHE A 130 2.75 13.66 12.39
CA PHE A 130 2.71 13.55 10.94
C PHE A 130 3.79 14.44 10.31
N THR A 131 4.02 14.25 9.01
CA THR A 131 4.85 15.16 8.22
C THR A 131 4.01 15.80 7.12
N THR A 132 4.43 16.97 6.69
CA THR A 132 3.90 17.69 5.52
C THR A 132 4.83 17.51 4.32
N TRP A 133 4.43 18.05 3.18
CA TRP A 133 5.29 18.14 2.00
C TRP A 133 6.58 18.94 2.29
N ALA A 134 6.46 20.04 3.04
CA ALA A 134 7.62 20.81 3.48
C ALA A 134 8.51 20.02 4.44
N GLY A 135 7.91 19.20 5.33
CA GLY A 135 8.65 18.31 6.20
C GLY A 135 9.41 17.22 5.45
N TRP A 136 8.77 16.63 4.43
CA TRP A 136 9.42 15.68 3.53
C TRP A 136 10.66 16.28 2.84
N TYR A 137 10.58 17.51 2.32
CA TYR A 137 11.75 18.16 1.71
C TYR A 137 12.89 18.42 2.70
N ARG A 138 12.57 18.69 3.98
CA ARG A 138 13.59 18.82 5.03
C ARG A 138 14.26 17.48 5.32
N LEU A 139 13.49 16.40 5.42
CA LEU A 139 14.03 15.06 5.55
C LEU A 139 14.91 14.68 4.34
N ASP A 140 14.45 14.94 3.12
CA ASP A 140 15.22 14.68 1.90
C ASP A 140 16.55 15.45 1.88
N ALA A 141 16.53 16.74 2.20
CA ALA A 141 17.74 17.55 2.30
C ALA A 141 18.69 17.03 3.39
N HIS A 142 18.15 16.61 4.55
CA HIS A 142 18.93 16.04 5.64
C HIS A 142 19.60 14.72 5.23
N GLU A 143 18.87 13.78 4.63
CA GLU A 143 19.43 12.51 4.14
C GLU A 143 20.55 12.71 3.11
N ARG A 144 20.39 13.70 2.21
CA ARG A 144 21.41 14.04 1.21
C ARG A 144 22.66 14.65 1.85
N ALA A 145 22.48 15.54 2.83
CA ALA A 145 23.60 16.12 3.58
C ALA A 145 24.39 15.07 4.37
N LEU A 146 23.73 14.03 4.91
CA LEU A 146 24.41 12.89 5.53
C LEU A 146 25.21 12.05 4.53
N GLY A 147 24.79 12.01 3.26
CA GLY A 147 25.47 11.28 2.19
C GLY A 147 26.70 11.96 1.60
N GLU A 148 26.72 13.29 1.59
CA GLU A 148 27.77 14.08 0.94
C GLU A 148 29.20 13.75 1.46
N PRO A 149 29.46 13.68 2.78
CA PRO A 149 30.78 13.32 3.31
C PRO A 149 31.26 11.92 2.91
N GLU A 150 30.34 11.02 2.57
CA GLU A 150 30.65 9.64 2.17
C GLU A 150 30.64 9.44 0.65
N GLY A 151 30.43 10.52 -0.14
CA GLY A 151 30.31 10.42 -1.60
C GLY A 151 29.07 9.65 -2.07
N ARG A 152 28.01 9.62 -1.25
CA ARG A 152 26.74 8.95 -1.54
C ARG A 152 25.66 9.97 -1.90
N GLU A 153 24.69 9.59 -2.73
CA GLU A 153 23.54 10.45 -3.04
C GLU A 153 22.77 10.85 -1.77
N ARG A 154 22.61 9.88 -0.85
CA ARG A 154 22.00 10.06 0.46
C ARG A 154 22.36 8.94 1.43
N VAL A 155 22.26 9.22 2.73
CA VAL A 155 22.10 8.22 3.80
C VAL A 155 20.69 8.35 4.35
N LYS A 156 19.90 7.28 4.26
CA LYS A 156 18.51 7.31 4.72
C LYS A 156 18.45 7.32 6.25
N VAL A 157 17.56 8.15 6.79
CA VAL A 157 17.19 8.06 8.20
C VAL A 157 16.27 6.86 8.36
N VAL A 158 16.59 5.97 9.30
CA VAL A 158 15.88 4.69 9.46
C VAL A 158 14.80 4.78 10.52
N GLU A 159 15.12 5.35 11.68
CA GLU A 159 14.20 5.41 12.81
C GLU A 159 13.11 6.45 12.58
N ARG A 160 11.85 6.06 12.84
CA ARG A 160 10.68 6.90 12.57
C ARG A 160 10.71 8.23 13.35
N GLU A 161 11.17 8.19 14.60
CA GLU A 161 11.28 9.39 15.44
C GLU A 161 12.32 10.38 14.87
N ASP A 162 13.43 9.87 14.36
CA ASP A 162 14.46 10.69 13.73
C ASP A 162 13.99 11.24 12.39
N MET A 163 13.23 10.47 11.61
CA MET A 163 12.59 10.96 10.38
C MET A 163 11.65 12.14 10.68
N LEU A 164 10.84 12.03 11.74
CA LEU A 164 9.93 13.08 12.18
C LEU A 164 10.68 14.31 12.72
N ARG A 165 11.74 14.11 13.51
CA ARG A 165 12.60 15.19 14.01
C ARG A 165 13.28 15.95 12.88
N ALA A 166 13.81 15.25 11.86
CA ALA A 166 14.37 15.88 10.67
C ALA A 166 13.29 16.58 9.82
N SER A 167 12.07 16.04 9.80
CA SER A 167 10.95 16.63 9.08
C SER A 167 10.40 17.89 9.74
N GLU A 168 10.34 17.98 11.07
CA GLU A 168 9.80 19.13 11.81
C GLU A 168 10.60 19.37 13.11
N PRO A 169 11.81 19.96 13.02
CA PRO A 169 12.73 20.05 14.16
C PRO A 169 12.23 20.94 15.30
N ASN A 170 11.15 21.70 15.09
CA ASN A 170 10.53 22.59 16.07
C ASN A 170 9.27 22.00 16.75
N LYS A 171 8.82 20.81 16.34
CA LYS A 171 7.63 20.14 16.92
C LYS A 171 7.98 18.98 17.87
N VAL A 172 9.26 18.63 17.96
CA VAL A 172 9.79 17.52 18.78
C VAL A 172 10.58 18.08 19.95
#